data_AF-A0A838Q424-F1
#
_entry.id   AF-A0A838Q424-F1
#
_cell.length_a   1.000
_cell.length_b   1.000
_cell.length_c   1.000
_cell.angle_alpha   90.00
_cell.angle_beta   90.00
_cell.angle_gamma   90.00
#
_symmetry.space_group_name_H-M   'P 1'
#
loop_
_entity.id
_entity.type
_entity.pdbx_description
1 polymer ?
#
loop_
_entity_poly.entity_id
_entity_poly.type
_entity_poly.pdbx_seq_one_letter_code
_entity_poly.pdbx_strand_id
1 'polypeptide(L)'
;MKTKILGLIVAATLTLASVASAAPSKTYQVTGPILEMNDSMVAVQKGKERWEIARDSSTKADGEMKVGDKVTIHYTMTATSVEVKGEKTAQAEGGTSSSPAASPKK
;
A
#
# COMPACT_ATOMS: atom_id res chain seq x y z
N MET A 1 45.46 -10.67 -40.45
CA MET A 1 44.89 -10.06 -39.24
C MET A 1 43.60 -10.84 -38.95
N LYS A 2 43.71 -11.98 -38.27
CA LYS A 2 43.78 -12.12 -36.80
C LYS A 2 42.41 -11.90 -36.15
N THR A 3 41.64 -13.00 -36.08
CA THR A 3 40.98 -13.45 -34.85
C THR A 3 40.23 -12.36 -34.05
N LYS A 4 39.08 -11.90 -34.56
CA LYS A 4 38.11 -11.11 -33.78
C LYS A 4 36.64 -11.44 -34.16
N ILE A 5 36.34 -12.69 -34.54
CA ILE A 5 34.96 -13.16 -34.76
C ILE A 5 34.77 -14.44 -33.93
N LEU A 6 35.06 -14.36 -32.64
CA LEU A 6 34.80 -15.44 -31.69
C LEU A 6 34.83 -14.84 -30.28
N GLY A 7 33.72 -14.27 -29.82
CA GLY A 7 33.65 -13.64 -28.49
C GLY A 7 32.45 -12.72 -28.27
N LEU A 8 31.43 -12.77 -29.13
CA LEU A 8 30.20 -12.03 -28.98
C LEU A 8 29.16 -12.96 -28.32
N ILE A 9 28.71 -12.62 -27.10
CA ILE A 9 27.43 -13.01 -26.45
C ILE A 9 27.46 -14.11 -25.35
N VAL A 10 28.61 -14.60 -24.89
CA VAL A 10 28.70 -15.18 -23.53
C VAL A 10 29.01 -14.06 -22.54
N ALA A 11 27.97 -13.36 -22.05
CA ALA A 11 27.94 -12.55 -20.81
C ALA A 11 26.83 -11.50 -20.86
N ALA A 12 25.56 -11.89 -20.71
CA ALA A 12 24.51 -10.93 -20.34
C ALA A 12 23.28 -11.57 -19.67
N THR A 13 23.33 -12.87 -19.33
CA THR A 13 22.20 -13.57 -18.68
C THR A 13 22.40 -13.61 -17.18
N LEU A 14 22.31 -12.47 -16.47
CA LEU A 14 21.92 -12.47 -15.05
C LEU A 14 21.59 -11.07 -14.51
N THR A 15 20.53 -10.46 -15.00
CA THR A 15 19.84 -9.39 -14.27
C THR A 15 18.42 -9.82 -13.97
N LEU A 16 18.27 -10.86 -13.14
CA LEU A 16 17.05 -11.02 -12.35
C LEU A 16 17.04 -9.87 -11.34
N ALA A 17 16.54 -8.71 -11.76
CA ALA A 17 16.10 -7.69 -10.84
C ALA A 17 15.01 -8.33 -10.00
N SER A 18 15.35 -8.64 -8.75
CA SER A 18 14.39 -9.03 -7.73
C SER A 18 13.39 -7.90 -7.60
N VAL A 19 12.25 -8.02 -8.28
CA VAL A 19 11.07 -7.21 -7.97
C VAL A 19 10.69 -7.62 -6.56
N ALA A 20 11.13 -6.82 -5.58
CA ALA A 20 10.59 -6.88 -4.25
C ALA A 20 9.11 -6.52 -4.40
N SER A 21 8.27 -7.55 -4.53
CA SER A 21 6.83 -7.40 -4.50
C SER A 21 6.45 -6.90 -3.12
N ALA A 22 6.42 -5.57 -2.97
CA ALA A 22 5.65 -4.95 -1.92
C ALA A 22 4.26 -5.59 -1.97
N ALA A 23 3.82 -6.16 -0.85
CA ALA A 23 2.46 -6.69 -0.73
C ALA A 23 1.48 -5.66 -1.30
N PRO A 24 0.45 -6.07 -2.05
CA PRO A 24 -0.47 -5.13 -2.69
C PRO A 24 -1.04 -4.22 -1.59
N SER A 25 -0.56 -2.98 -1.54
CA SER A 25 -1.02 -2.00 -0.57
C SER A 25 -2.47 -1.74 -0.90
N LYS A 26 -3.36 -2.27 -0.06
CA LYS A 26 -4.80 -2.08 -0.24
C LYS A 26 -5.03 -0.57 -0.29
N THR A 27 -5.47 -0.12 -1.45
CA THR A 27 -5.82 1.28 -1.66
C THR A 27 -7.27 1.43 -1.21
N TYR A 28 -7.47 2.31 -0.25
CA TYR A 28 -8.77 2.68 0.28
C TYR A 28 -9.21 3.99 -0.34
N GLN A 29 -10.49 4.30 -0.21
CA GLN A 29 -11.04 5.57 -0.64
C GLN A 29 -12.00 6.13 0.41
N VAL A 30 -11.96 7.45 0.57
CA VAL A 30 -12.95 8.19 1.34
C VAL A 30 -13.47 9.34 0.50
N THR A 31 -14.79 9.49 0.43
CA THR A 31 -15.45 10.58 -0.30
C THR A 31 -16.23 11.44 0.65
N GLY A 32 -16.03 12.75 0.59
CA GLY A 32 -16.68 13.70 1.48
C GLY A 32 -16.33 15.15 1.17
N PRO A 33 -17.07 16.13 1.72
CA PRO A 33 -16.64 17.51 1.69
C PRO A 33 -15.37 17.70 2.53
N ILE A 34 -14.42 18.49 2.03
CA ILE A 34 -13.25 18.92 2.80
C ILE A 34 -13.72 19.79 3.95
N LEU A 35 -13.37 19.39 5.17
CA LEU A 35 -13.61 20.19 6.38
C LEU A 35 -12.42 21.10 6.67
N GLU A 36 -11.22 20.61 6.42
CA GLU A 36 -9.97 21.31 6.70
C GLU A 36 -8.87 20.75 5.81
N MET A 37 -7.90 21.58 5.42
CA MET A 37 -6.74 21.14 4.68
C MET A 37 -5.53 22.01 5.03
N ASN A 38 -4.37 21.38 5.15
CA ASN A 38 -3.07 22.03 5.34
C ASN A 38 -2.00 21.25 4.57
N ASP A 39 -0.73 21.62 4.71
CA ASP A 39 0.36 21.00 3.95
C ASP A 39 0.61 19.53 4.30
N SER A 40 0.18 19.07 5.48
CA SER A 40 0.46 17.73 6.02
C SER A 40 -0.77 16.82 6.13
N MET A 41 -1.99 17.37 6.05
CA MET A 41 -3.22 16.57 6.10
C MET A 41 -4.38 17.17 5.29
N VAL A 42 -5.36 16.33 4.97
CA VAL A 42 -6.70 16.71 4.52
C VAL A 42 -7.73 16.03 5.41
N ALA A 43 -8.66 16.81 5.95
CA ALA A 43 -9.80 16.28 6.69
C ALA A 43 -11.07 16.35 5.84
N VAL A 44 -11.80 15.23 5.76
CA VAL A 44 -13.09 15.13 5.05
C VAL A 44 -14.19 14.60 5.96
N GLN A 45 -15.43 14.96 5.67
CA GLN A 45 -16.59 14.42 6.38
C GLN A 45 -17.14 13.18 5.67
N LYS A 46 -17.19 12.05 6.37
CA LYS A 46 -17.84 10.83 5.87
C LYS A 46 -18.98 10.47 6.81
N GLY A 47 -20.21 10.73 6.38
CA GLY A 47 -21.38 10.58 7.25
C GLY A 47 -21.32 11.53 8.44
N LYS A 48 -21.21 11.00 9.66
CA LYS A 48 -21.06 11.79 10.90
C LYS A 48 -19.63 11.83 11.42
N GLU A 49 -18.71 11.14 10.74
CA GLU A 49 -17.31 11.00 11.18
C GLU A 49 -16.41 11.96 10.39
N ARG A 50 -15.43 12.53 11.10
CA ARG A 50 -14.33 13.28 10.49
C ARG A 50 -13.18 12.32 10.21
N TRP A 51 -12.77 12.27 8.95
CA TRP A 51 -11.65 11.45 8.49
C TRP A 51 -10.47 12.34 8.18
N GLU A 52 -9.35 12.14 8.86
CA GLU A 52 -8.11 12.86 8.64
C GLU A 52 -7.11 11.96 7.91
N ILE A 53 -6.63 12.42 6.76
CA ILE A 53 -5.72 11.68 5.90
C ILE A 53 -4.44 12.50 5.78
N ALA A 54 -3.31 11.88 6.13
CA ALA A 54 -2.00 12.49 5.92
C ALA A 54 -1.74 12.68 4.43
N ARG A 55 -1.16 13.83 4.09
CA ARG A 55 -0.65 14.14 2.74
C ARG A 55 0.79 14.63 2.84
N ASP A 56 1.48 14.52 1.73
CA ASP A 56 2.84 15.00 1.57
C ASP A 56 3.02 15.59 0.16
N SER A 57 4.24 16.05 -0.15
CA SER A 57 4.59 16.60 -1.47
C SER A 57 4.45 15.61 -2.63
N SER A 58 4.35 14.31 -2.35
CA SER A 58 4.12 13.27 -3.37
C SER A 58 2.63 13.04 -3.65
N THR A 59 1.75 13.62 -2.84
CA THR A 59 0.29 13.51 -3.01
C THR A 59 -0.14 14.29 -4.25
N LYS A 60 -0.62 13.57 -5.26
CA LYS A 60 -1.18 14.19 -6.47
C LYS A 60 -2.51 14.84 -6.14
N ALA A 61 -2.65 16.10 -6.52
CA ALA A 61 -3.90 16.84 -6.45
C ALA A 61 -4.35 17.19 -7.88
N ASP A 62 -5.52 16.70 -8.29
CA ASP A 62 -6.10 16.92 -9.63
C ASP A 62 -6.84 18.28 -9.73
N GLY A 63 -6.24 19.34 -9.20
CA GLY A 63 -6.77 20.70 -9.24
C GLY A 63 -6.77 21.42 -7.91
N GLU A 64 -7.35 22.63 -7.90
CA GLU A 64 -7.48 23.45 -6.71
C GLU A 64 -8.56 22.87 -5.79
N MET A 65 -8.18 22.48 -4.58
CA MET A 65 -9.06 21.91 -3.57
C MET A 65 -9.34 22.98 -2.51
N LYS A 66 -10.61 23.31 -2.26
CA LYS A 66 -11.01 24.24 -1.19
C LYS A 66 -11.88 23.55 -0.15
N VAL A 67 -11.89 24.12 1.06
CA VAL A 67 -12.82 23.70 2.12
C VAL A 67 -14.26 23.79 1.61
N GLY A 68 -15.04 22.75 1.88
CA GLY A 68 -16.41 22.57 1.39
C GLY A 68 -16.53 21.73 0.12
N ASP A 69 -15.44 21.55 -0.65
CA ASP A 69 -15.52 20.76 -1.87
C ASP A 69 -15.62 19.27 -1.60
N LYS A 70 -16.50 18.62 -2.34
CA LYS A 70 -16.64 17.17 -2.31
C LYS A 70 -15.51 16.54 -3.09
N VAL A 71 -14.63 15.84 -2.38
CA VAL A 71 -13.47 15.14 -2.96
C VAL A 71 -13.51 13.66 -2.63
N THR A 72 -12.87 12.85 -3.47
CA THR A 72 -12.55 11.45 -3.18
C THR A 72 -11.06 11.33 -2.98
N ILE A 73 -10.64 10.93 -1.78
CA ILE A 73 -9.24 10.75 -1.43
C ILE A 73 -8.92 9.26 -1.50
N HIS A 74 -7.94 8.91 -2.33
CA HIS A 74 -7.36 7.59 -2.39
C HIS A 74 -6.16 7.53 -1.45
N TYR A 75 -6.15 6.58 -0.52
CA TYR A 75 -5.09 6.49 0.49
C TYR A 75 -4.73 5.03 0.78
N THR A 76 -3.51 4.81 1.24
CA THR A 76 -3.04 3.52 1.74
C THR A 76 -2.94 3.59 3.25
N MET A 77 -3.35 2.51 3.93
CA MET A 77 -3.11 2.37 5.36
C MET A 77 -1.87 1.53 5.57
N THR A 78 -0.83 2.15 6.13
CA THR A 78 0.45 1.49 6.40
C THR A 78 0.73 1.56 7.90
N ALA A 79 1.06 0.42 8.51
CA ALA A 79 1.50 0.40 9.89
C ALA A 79 2.90 1.04 9.99
N THR A 80 3.05 2.03 10.88
CA THR A 80 4.33 2.72 11.11
C THR A 80 5.20 2.00 12.15
N SER A 81 4.58 1.35 13.12
CA SER A 81 5.24 0.46 14.09
C SER A 81 4.28 -0.63 14.52
N VAL A 82 4.81 -1.84 14.75
CA VAL A 82 4.06 -2.96 15.30
C VAL A 82 4.82 -3.47 16.51
N GLU A 83 4.28 -3.22 17.69
CA GLU A 83 4.83 -3.73 18.95
C GLU A 83 4.05 -4.95 19.40
N VAL A 84 4.74 -6.08 19.55
CA VAL A 84 4.18 -7.28 20.17
C VAL A 84 4.41 -7.19 21.67
N LYS A 85 3.38 -6.77 22.41
CA LYS A 85 3.34 -6.94 23.87
C LYS A 85 3.05 -8.42 24.16
N GLY A 86 4.10 -9.22 24.27
CA GLY A 86 3.99 -10.67 24.45
C GLY A 86 3.28 -11.01 25.76
N GLU A 87 2.20 -11.79 25.65
CA GLU A 87 1.80 -12.71 26.72
C GLU A 87 2.61 -13.99 26.53
N LYS A 88 3.23 -14.47 27.62
CA LYS A 88 3.93 -15.75 27.68
C LYS A 88 2.92 -16.87 27.41
N THR A 89 2.78 -17.29 26.16
CA THR A 89 2.09 -18.53 25.81
C THR A 89 3.14 -19.55 25.38
N ALA A 90 3.22 -20.59 26.19
CA ALA A 90 4.02 -21.78 25.93
C ALA A 90 3.70 -22.34 24.55
N GLN A 91 4.78 -22.61 23.83
CA GLN A 91 4.85 -23.38 22.61
C GLN A 91 4.08 -24.71 22.76
N ALA A 92 3.09 -24.94 21.90
CA ALA A 92 2.70 -26.25 21.44
C ALA A 92 2.51 -26.16 19.92
N GLU A 93 3.44 -26.78 19.22
CA GLU A 93 3.47 -26.96 17.77
C GLU A 93 2.27 -27.81 17.31
N GLY A 94 1.76 -27.54 16.10
CA GLY A 94 0.81 -28.45 15.47
C GLY A 94 0.13 -27.91 14.21
N GLY A 95 0.76 -28.12 13.06
CA GLY A 95 0.05 -28.56 11.86
C GLY A 95 -0.42 -27.50 10.86
N THR A 96 0.30 -27.43 9.74
CA THR A 96 -0.22 -27.10 8.40
C THR A 96 -1.57 -27.79 8.11
N SER A 97 -2.58 -27.02 7.72
CA SER A 97 -3.70 -27.45 6.85
C SER A 97 -4.59 -26.24 6.57
N SER A 98 -4.43 -25.60 5.41
CA SER A 98 -5.36 -25.73 4.28
C SER A 98 -6.72 -25.05 4.51
N SER A 99 -6.91 -23.95 3.78
CA SER A 99 -8.17 -23.39 3.28
C SER A 99 -9.41 -24.29 3.40
N PRO A 100 -10.53 -23.76 3.91
CA PRO A 100 -11.85 -24.15 3.44
C PRO A 100 -12.42 -23.01 2.59
N ALA A 101 -12.36 -23.21 1.27
CA ALA A 101 -13.33 -22.65 0.36
C ALA A 101 -14.70 -23.27 0.69
N ALA A 102 -15.62 -22.47 1.23
CA ALA A 102 -17.06 -22.70 1.09
C ALA A 102 -17.81 -21.41 1.46
N SER A 103 -18.18 -20.63 0.44
CA SER A 103 -19.19 -19.60 0.58
C SER A 103 -20.55 -20.25 0.89
N PRO A 104 -21.32 -19.77 1.88
CA PRO A 104 -22.71 -20.16 2.03
C PRO A 104 -23.54 -19.36 1.03
N LYS A 105 -24.20 -20.03 0.08
CA LYS A 105 -25.35 -19.45 -0.62
C LYS A 105 -26.61 -20.22 -0.22
N LYS A 106 -27.56 -19.42 0.24
CA LYS A 106 -28.90 -19.74 0.70
C LYS A 106 -29.84 -19.93 -0.49
#